data_AF-A0AAU3C3Q7-F1
#
_entry.id   AF-A0AAU3C3Q7-F1
#
_cell.length_a   1.000
_cell.length_b   1.000
_cell.length_c   1.000
_cell.angle_alpha   90.00
_cell.angle_beta   90.00
_cell.angle_gamma   90.00
#
_symmetry.space_group_name_H-M   'P 1'
#
loop_
_entity.id
_entity.type
_entity.pdbx_description
1 polymer ?
#
loop_
_entity_poly.entity_id
_entity_poly.type
_entity_poly.pdbx_seq_one_letter_code
_entity_poly.pdbx_strand_id
1 'polypeptide(L)'
;MSKPNTRRLDQAIRETNRKLEAVRKGELWPLTGSERRQMLAALAGGSYRVLRGKSTGRADNRIDSVSTSAETRLIAEITALQVERQRLVTEAAQAKAAKKSSGWW
;
A
#
# COMPACT_ATOMS: atom_id res chain seq x y z
N MET A 1 -10.24 30.54 -8.40
CA MET A 1 -10.21 29.10 -8.77
C MET A 1 -10.06 28.31 -7.49
N SER A 2 -10.96 27.35 -7.25
CA SER A 2 -10.73 26.38 -6.18
C SER A 2 -9.50 25.55 -6.53
N LYS A 3 -8.57 25.37 -5.59
CA LYS A 3 -7.43 24.47 -5.77
C LYS A 3 -7.97 23.05 -6.05
N PRO A 4 -7.29 22.23 -6.87
CA PRO A 4 -7.69 20.83 -7.03
C PRO A 4 -7.76 20.18 -5.65
N ASN A 5 -8.89 19.55 -5.33
CA ASN A 5 -9.12 18.98 -4.00
C ASN A 5 -8.42 17.62 -3.87
N THR A 6 -7.08 17.64 -3.87
CA THR A 6 -6.23 16.44 -3.74
C THR A 6 -6.08 16.00 -2.29
N ARG A 7 -6.56 16.78 -1.32
CA ARG A 7 -6.35 16.53 0.12
C ARG A 7 -6.76 15.13 0.55
N ARG A 8 -7.88 14.62 0.01
CA ARG A 8 -8.36 13.26 0.29
C ARG A 8 -7.39 12.19 -0.23
N LEU A 9 -6.89 12.36 -1.47
CA LEU A 9 -5.90 11.47 -2.06
C LEU A 9 -4.56 11.55 -1.32
N ASP A 10 -4.10 12.76 -0.98
CA ASP A 10 -2.86 12.97 -0.22
C ASP A 10 -2.96 12.35 1.20
N GLN A 11 -4.14 12.36 1.81
CA GLN A 11 -4.38 11.66 3.06
C GLN A 11 -4.36 10.14 2.87
N ALA A 12 -5.06 9.61 1.88
CA ALA A 12 -5.07 8.18 1.57
C ALA A 12 -3.65 7.66 1.28
N ILE A 13 -2.86 8.36 0.48
CA ILE A 13 -1.46 8.01 0.18
C ILE A 13 -0.63 7.96 1.47
N ARG A 14 -0.79 8.93 2.38
CA ARG A 14 -0.07 8.93 3.67
C ARG A 14 -0.48 7.76 4.55
N GLU A 15 -1.77 7.44 4.61
CA GLU A 15 -2.26 6.30 5.38
C GLU A 15 -1.76 4.97 4.81
N THR A 16 -1.77 4.80 3.49
CA THR A 16 -1.24 3.59 2.85
C THR A 16 0.28 3.47 2.97
N ASN A 17 1.02 4.58 2.93
CA ASN A 17 2.45 4.59 3.24
C ASN A 17 2.74 4.13 4.68
N ARG A 18 1.95 4.58 5.67
CA ARG A 18 2.07 4.10 7.06
C ARG A 18 1.81 2.60 7.17
N LYS A 19 0.84 2.07 6.43
CA LYS A 19 0.59 0.63 6.34
C LYS A 19 1.79 -0.12 5.75
N LEU A 20 2.41 0.43 4.69
CA LEU A 20 3.59 -0.17 4.06
C LEU A 20 4.78 -0.20 5.03
N GLU A 21 5.04 0.89 5.74
CA GLU A 21 6.08 0.95 6.77
C GLU A 21 5.82 -0.04 7.91
N ALA A 22 4.55 -0.19 8.31
CA ALA A 22 4.16 -1.17 9.32
C ALA A 22 4.42 -2.62 8.85
N VAL A 23 4.07 -2.98 7.60
CA VAL A 23 4.41 -4.30 7.03
C VAL A 23 5.91 -4.54 7.05
N ARG A 24 6.71 -3.54 6.63
CA ARG A 24 8.18 -3.64 6.62
C ARG A 24 8.79 -3.81 8.01
N LYS A 25 8.14 -3.29 9.05
CA LYS A 25 8.52 -3.48 10.45
C LYS A 25 8.04 -4.83 11.02
N GLY A 26 7.33 -5.63 10.25
CA GLY A 26 6.76 -6.91 10.68
C GLY A 26 5.44 -6.79 11.45
N GLU A 27 4.77 -5.63 11.38
CA GLU A 27 3.48 -5.43 12.04
C GLU A 27 2.33 -6.09 11.26
N LEU A 28 1.37 -6.68 11.99
CA LEU A 28 0.30 -7.50 11.42
C LEU A 28 -1.04 -6.76 11.20
N TRP A 29 -1.17 -5.54 11.75
CA TRP A 29 -2.38 -4.74 11.60
C TRP A 29 -2.70 -4.30 10.15
N PRO A 30 -1.74 -4.01 9.25
CA PRO A 30 -2.03 -3.58 7.88
C PRO A 30 -2.36 -4.75 6.92
N LEU A 31 -2.23 -5.99 7.40
CA LEU A 31 -2.53 -7.20 6.64
C LEU A 31 -4.05 -7.40 6.51
N THR A 32 -4.47 -7.90 5.36
CA THR A 32 -5.84 -8.36 5.11
C THR A 32 -6.16 -9.63 5.91
N GLY A 33 -7.44 -9.98 6.02
CA GLY A 33 -7.86 -11.19 6.74
C GLY A 33 -7.28 -12.49 6.18
N SER A 34 -7.07 -12.57 4.86
CA SER A 34 -6.41 -13.73 4.23
C SER A 34 -4.90 -13.76 4.52
N GLU A 35 -4.21 -12.63 4.39
CA GLU A 35 -2.78 -12.48 4.70
C GLU A 35 -2.51 -12.81 6.17
N ARG A 36 -3.31 -12.25 7.10
CA ARG A 36 -3.17 -12.48 8.54
C ARG A 36 -3.36 -13.95 8.91
N ARG A 37 -4.35 -14.64 8.33
CA ARG A 37 -4.55 -16.08 8.55
C ARG A 37 -3.36 -16.90 8.07
N GLN A 38 -2.80 -16.57 6.91
CA GLN A 38 -1.62 -17.26 6.40
C GLN A 38 -0.38 -17.03 7.26
N MET A 39 -0.19 -15.80 7.74
CA MET A 39 0.90 -15.45 8.65
C MET A 39 0.79 -16.22 9.98
N LEU A 40 -0.40 -16.22 10.60
CA LEU A 40 -0.65 -16.94 11.84
C LEU A 40 -0.50 -18.45 11.68
N ALA A 41 -0.98 -19.01 10.56
CA ALA A 41 -0.80 -20.43 10.25
C ALA A 41 0.69 -20.80 10.07
N ALA A 42 1.48 -19.93 9.44
CA ALA A 42 2.91 -20.13 9.30
C ALA A 42 3.64 -20.07 10.65
N LEU A 43 3.32 -19.10 11.50
CA LEU A 43 3.87 -18.97 12.84
C LEU A 43 3.54 -20.19 13.72
N ALA A 44 2.28 -20.64 13.73
CA ALA A 44 1.84 -21.82 14.46
C ALA A 44 2.49 -23.11 13.92
N GLY A 45 2.60 -23.24 12.59
CA GLY A 45 3.27 -24.36 11.96
C GLY A 45 4.78 -24.40 12.24
N GLY A 46 5.42 -23.23 12.31
CA GLY A 46 6.83 -23.07 12.67
C GLY A 46 7.10 -23.48 14.11
N SER A 47 6.33 -22.94 15.07
CA SER A 47 6.49 -23.29 16.49
C SER A 47 6.27 -24.78 16.76
N TYR A 48 5.26 -25.39 16.12
CA TYR A 48 5.04 -26.83 16.20
C TYR A 48 6.22 -27.66 15.68
N ARG A 49 6.90 -27.19 14.62
CA ARG A 49 8.10 -27.87 14.09
C ARG A 49 9.31 -27.69 14.99
N VAL A 50 9.52 -26.50 15.55
CA VAL A 50 10.59 -26.25 16.54
C VAL A 50 10.46 -27.19 17.73
N LEU A 51 9.24 -27.32 18.29
CA LEU A 51 8.96 -28.25 19.39
C LEU A 51 9.23 -29.72 19.03
N ARG A 52 9.13 -30.07 17.74
CA ARG A 52 9.44 -31.41 17.22
C ARG A 52 10.90 -31.57 16.77
N GLY A 53 11.77 -30.57 16.98
CA GLY A 53 13.16 -30.58 16.51
C GLY A 53 13.30 -30.57 14.99
N LYS A 54 12.28 -30.09 14.26
CA LYS A 54 12.23 -30.04 12.80
C LYS A 54 12.52 -28.64 12.27
N SER A 55 13.04 -28.56 11.05
CA SER A 55 13.34 -27.28 10.39
C SER A 55 12.09 -26.44 10.09
N THR A 56 12.21 -25.13 10.30
CA THR A 56 11.17 -24.13 10.06
C THR A 56 11.16 -23.56 8.66
N GLY A 57 12.10 -23.92 7.77
CA GLY A 57 12.29 -23.23 6.48
C GLY A 57 11.04 -23.09 5.61
N ARG A 58 10.08 -24.04 5.65
CA ARG A 58 8.79 -23.85 4.94
C ARG A 58 7.88 -22.80 5.59
N ALA A 59 7.88 -22.70 6.91
CA ALA A 59 7.15 -21.67 7.65
C ALA A 59 7.78 -20.29 7.41
N ASP A 60 9.11 -20.21 7.45
CA ASP A 60 9.84 -18.96 7.19
C ASP A 60 9.59 -18.46 5.76
N ASN A 61 9.73 -19.34 4.76
CA ASN A 61 9.39 -18.99 3.37
C ASN A 61 7.93 -18.54 3.19
N ARG A 62 7.01 -19.05 4.02
CA ARG A 62 5.59 -18.67 3.98
C ARG A 62 5.37 -17.30 4.61
N ILE A 63 6.10 -16.98 5.68
CA ILE A 63 6.08 -15.65 6.31
C ILE A 63 6.62 -14.62 5.32
N ASP A 64 7.75 -14.91 4.68
CA ASP A 64 8.37 -14.03 3.70
C ASP A 64 7.44 -13.81 2.50
N SER A 65 6.84 -14.87 1.96
CA SER A 65 5.94 -14.74 0.82
C SER A 65 4.68 -13.93 1.12
N VAL A 66 4.11 -14.06 2.33
CA VAL A 66 2.98 -13.25 2.77
C VAL A 66 3.39 -11.79 2.94
N SER A 67 4.57 -11.54 3.50
CA SER A 67 5.11 -10.18 3.65
C SER A 67 5.31 -9.51 2.29
N THR A 68 6.00 -10.17 1.36
CA THR A 68 6.22 -9.66 0.00
C THR A 68 4.91 -9.42 -0.75
N SER A 69 3.92 -10.33 -0.60
CA SER A 69 2.59 -10.16 -1.20
C SER A 69 1.89 -8.91 -0.66
N ALA A 70 1.95 -8.68 0.65
CA ALA A 70 1.32 -7.53 1.29
C ALA A 70 1.99 -6.21 0.88
N GLU A 71 3.32 -6.18 0.82
CA GLU A 71 4.07 -5.02 0.32
C GLU A 71 3.70 -4.70 -1.13
N THR A 72 3.65 -5.72 -2.00
CA THR A 72 3.32 -5.56 -3.42
C THR A 72 1.92 -4.96 -3.60
N ARG A 73 0.93 -5.48 -2.86
CA ARG A 73 -0.44 -4.93 -2.85
C ARG A 73 -0.47 -3.46 -2.42
N LEU A 74 0.19 -3.12 -1.30
CA LEU A 74 0.20 -1.76 -0.79
C LEU A 74 0.90 -0.78 -1.75
N ILE A 75 1.99 -1.20 -2.40
CA ILE A 75 2.66 -0.41 -3.43
C ILE A 75 1.74 -0.19 -4.64
N ALA A 76 1.00 -1.22 -5.07
CA ALA A 76 0.02 -1.09 -6.15
C ALA A 76 -1.10 -0.09 -5.78
N GLU A 77 -1.62 -0.15 -4.55
CA GLU A 77 -2.62 0.81 -4.04
C GLU A 77 -2.08 2.25 -4.02
N ILE A 78 -0.85 2.46 -3.52
CA ILE A 78 -0.19 3.78 -3.53
C ILE A 78 -0.04 4.30 -4.95
N THR A 79 0.39 3.44 -5.88
CA THR A 79 0.60 3.81 -7.28
C THR A 79 -0.71 4.23 -7.94
N ALA A 80 -1.80 3.49 -7.70
CA ALA A 80 -3.13 3.84 -8.19
C ALA A 80 -3.58 5.23 -7.68
N LEU A 81 -3.43 5.50 -6.39
CA LEU A 81 -3.77 6.81 -5.80
C LEU A 81 -2.91 7.96 -6.35
N GLN A 82 -1.63 7.70 -6.63
CA GLN A 82 -0.74 8.70 -7.23
C GLN A 82 -1.14 9.03 -8.68
N VAL A 83 -1.57 8.03 -9.45
CA VAL A 83 -2.08 8.22 -10.82
C VAL A 83 -3.35 9.07 -10.80
N GLU A 84 -4.29 8.78 -9.90
CA GLU A 84 -5.51 9.59 -9.74
C GLU A 84 -5.21 11.04 -9.34
N ARG A 85 -4.28 11.23 -8.40
CA ARG A 85 -3.83 12.57 -7.99
C ARG A 85 -3.25 13.33 -9.18
N GLN A 86 -2.42 12.68 -9.98
CA GLN A 86 -1.79 13.30 -11.13
C GLN A 86 -2.84 13.73 -12.16
N ARG A 87 -3.86 12.90 -12.40
CA ARG A 87 -4.98 13.23 -13.28
C ARG A 87 -5.72 14.50 -12.86
N LEU A 88 -6.05 14.64 -11.58
CA LEU A 88 -6.73 15.85 -11.07
C LEU A 88 -5.86 17.10 -11.22
N VAL A 89 -4.56 16.97 -11.01
CA VAL A 89 -3.60 18.07 -11.18
C VAL A 89 -3.50 18.47 -12.65
N THR A 90 -3.45 17.51 -13.57
CA THR A 90 -3.39 17.79 -15.01
C THR A 90 -4.67 18.44 -15.54
N GLU A 91 -5.84 17.97 -15.10
CA GLU A 91 -7.14 18.57 -15.45
C GLU A 91 -7.23 20.04 -14.98
N ALA A 92 -6.79 20.31 -13.75
CA ALA A 92 -6.75 21.68 -13.22
C ALA A 92 -5.75 22.58 -13.98
N ALA A 93 -4.60 22.03 -14.40
CA ALA A 93 -3.62 22.74 -15.21
C ALA A 93 -4.16 23.09 -16.61
N GLN A 94 -4.87 22.16 -17.25
CA GLN A 94 -5.53 22.38 -18.54
C GLN A 94 -6.62 23.47 -18.44
N ALA A 95 -7.46 23.42 -17.41
CA ALA A 95 -8.47 24.45 -17.18
C ALA A 95 -7.85 25.84 -16.98
N LYS A 96 -6.70 25.91 -16.30
CA LYS A 96 -5.92 27.16 -16.15
C LYS A 96 -5.39 27.66 -17.49
N ALA A 97 -4.86 26.76 -18.33
CA ALA A 97 -4.34 27.09 -19.65
C ALA A 97 -5.45 27.63 -20.58
N ALA A 98 -6.61 26.97 -20.62
CA ALA A 98 -7.77 27.37 -21.43
C ALA A 98 -8.33 28.76 -21.03
N LYS A 99 -8.31 29.09 -19.74
CA LYS A 99 -8.67 30.44 -19.27
C LYS A 99 -7.63 31.48 -19.68
N LYS A 100 -6.34 31.12 -19.67
CA LYS A 100 -5.27 32.03 -20.11
C LYS A 100 -5.33 32.30 -21.61
N SER A 101 -5.72 31.31 -22.42
CA SER A 101 -5.88 31.49 -23.87
C SER A 101 -7.13 32.28 -24.28
N SER A 102 -8.10 32.47 -23.39
CA SER A 102 -9.33 33.26 -23.65
C SER A 102 -9.31 34.67 -23.05
N GLY A 103 -8.29 35.00 -22.24
CA GLY A 103 -8.18 36.29 -21.53
C GLY A 103 -6.93 37.08 -21.87
N TRP A 104 -6.30 36.85 -23.02
CA TRP A 104 -5.12 37.61 -23.46
C TRP A 104 -5.18 38.07 -24.93
N TRP A 105 -6.34 38.59 -25.30
CA TRP A 105 -6.49 39.86 -26.03
C TRP A 105 -7.29 40.81 -25.15
#